data_AF-A0A6A0R2Q9-F1
#
_entry.id   AF-A0A6A0R2Q9-F1
#
_cell.length_a   1.000
_cell.length_b   1.000
_cell.length_c   1.000
_cell.angle_alpha   90.00
_cell.angle_beta   90.00
_cell.angle_gamma   90.00
#
_symmetry.space_group_name_H-M   'P 1'
#
loop_
_entity.id
_entity.type
_entity.pdbx_description
1 polymer ?
#
loop_
_entity_poly.entity_id
_entity_poly.type
_entity_poly.pdbx_seq_one_letter_code
_entity_poly.pdbx_strand_id
1 'polypeptide(L)'
;MANLTDAEIQAIISRVKERVAHGDIEGKAGSAILAADAIAAASESLGDGVFATIDEAVGAAKRAFGTYQSSGLDARKQIIEAIRASMRKNNERLAYMARQETGLGRADDKVLKNHLVIERTPGPEDLEPTVVTGDKGMMVTEYAPYGVIGAITPTTNPTSTIINNSIAILSAGNA
;
A
#
# COMPACT_ATOMS: atom_id res chain seq x y z
N MET A 1 15.10 43.78 -0.65
CA MET A 1 14.94 42.50 0.08
C MET A 1 16.10 42.42 1.05
N ALA A 2 15.84 42.35 2.36
CA ALA A 2 16.92 42.31 3.36
C ALA A 2 17.59 40.93 3.29
N ASN A 3 18.90 40.91 3.01
CA ASN A 3 19.69 39.67 3.01
C ASN A 3 20.04 39.34 4.46
N LEU A 4 19.64 38.15 4.91
CA LEU A 4 20.01 37.62 6.22
C LEU A 4 21.52 37.40 6.27
N THR A 5 22.13 37.71 7.40
CA THR A 5 23.54 37.43 7.67
C THR A 5 23.76 35.95 8.00
N ASP A 6 24.97 35.43 7.77
CA ASP A 6 25.29 34.03 8.07
C ASP A 6 25.07 33.66 9.54
N ALA A 7 25.28 34.62 10.46
CA ALA A 7 24.99 34.43 11.88
C ALA A 7 23.48 34.23 12.15
N GLU A 8 22.63 34.98 11.47
CA GLU A 8 21.17 34.83 11.57
C GLU A 8 20.70 33.50 10.96
N ILE A 9 21.31 33.08 9.84
CA ILE A 9 21.03 31.77 9.23
C ILE A 9 21.38 30.64 10.20
N GLN A 10 22.55 30.68 10.84
CA GLN A 10 22.96 29.66 11.80
C GLN A 10 22.07 29.65 13.06
N ALA A 11 21.65 30.83 13.54
CA ALA A 11 20.72 30.92 14.66
C ALA A 11 19.35 30.30 14.32
N ILE A 12 18.84 30.52 13.11
CA ILE A 12 17.60 29.91 12.62
C ILE A 12 17.76 28.39 12.51
N ILE A 13 18.86 27.90 11.94
CA ILE A 13 19.12 26.46 11.80
C ILE A 13 19.17 25.77 13.17
N SER A 14 19.90 26.32 14.13
CA SER A 14 20.01 25.75 15.48
C SER A 14 18.65 25.72 16.18
N ARG A 15 17.87 26.80 16.09
CA ARG A 15 16.53 26.87 16.66
C ARG A 15 15.55 25.89 16.01
N VAL A 16 15.67 25.65 14.70
CA VAL A 16 14.85 24.65 13.99
C VAL A 16 15.26 23.23 14.41
N LYS A 17 16.57 22.94 14.51
CA LYS A 17 17.06 21.64 14.97
C LYS A 17 16.59 21.31 16.38
N GLU A 18 16.63 22.28 17.30
CA GLU A 18 16.09 22.10 18.66
C GLU A 18 14.58 21.83 18.65
N ARG A 19 13.81 22.61 17.89
CA ARG A 19 12.35 22.40 17.78
C ARG A 19 11.97 21.06 17.15
N VAL A 20 12.73 20.60 16.14
CA VAL A 20 12.55 19.28 15.53
C VAL A 20 12.90 18.19 16.54
N ALA A 21 14.00 18.34 17.28
CA ALA A 21 14.43 17.36 18.28
C ALA A 21 13.48 17.28 19.49
N HIS A 22 12.88 18.39 19.89
CA HIS A 22 11.95 18.46 21.02
C HIS A 22 10.49 18.17 20.61
N GLY A 23 10.21 17.99 19.31
CA GLY A 23 8.85 17.72 18.83
C GLY A 23 7.90 18.92 18.92
N ASP A 24 8.42 20.13 19.19
CA ASP A 24 7.66 21.39 19.35
C ASP A 24 7.17 22.01 18.03
N ILE A 25 7.16 21.22 16.95
CA ILE A 25 6.43 21.59 15.73
C ILE A 25 4.98 21.19 15.95
N GLU A 26 4.10 22.19 16.17
CA GLU A 26 2.65 21.99 16.15
C GLU A 26 2.25 21.41 14.77
N GLY A 27 2.18 20.08 14.74
CA GLY A 27 2.10 19.32 13.50
C GLY A 27 2.62 17.90 13.65
N LYS A 28 2.03 17.12 14.57
CA LYS A 28 2.02 15.64 14.59
C LYS A 28 3.34 14.88 14.33
N ALA A 29 4.50 15.45 14.63
CA ALA A 29 5.76 14.69 14.56
C ALA A 29 5.88 13.66 15.69
N GLY A 30 5.25 13.92 16.85
CA GLY A 30 5.29 13.02 18.02
C GLY A 30 4.32 11.84 17.98
N SER A 31 3.21 11.90 17.22
CA SER A 31 2.20 10.83 17.27
C SER A 31 2.66 9.53 16.61
N ALA A 32 3.56 9.61 15.62
CA ALA A 32 4.09 8.44 14.94
C ALA A 32 5.11 7.66 15.80
N ILE A 33 5.95 8.38 16.55
CA ILE A 33 6.94 7.77 17.46
C ILE A 33 6.25 7.18 18.69
N LEU A 34 5.29 7.91 19.27
CA LEU A 34 4.47 7.41 20.39
C LEU A 34 3.63 6.18 20.01
N ALA A 35 3.18 6.09 18.75
CA ALA A 35 2.49 4.90 18.25
C ALA A 35 3.42 3.70 18.12
N ALA A 36 4.67 3.89 17.68
CA ALA A 36 5.64 2.80 17.59
C ALA A 36 5.99 2.22 18.97
N ASP A 37 6.22 3.07 19.98
CA ASP A 37 6.49 2.62 21.34
C ASP A 37 5.27 1.93 21.98
N ALA A 38 4.05 2.42 21.70
CA ALA A 38 2.81 1.81 22.17
C ALA A 38 2.54 0.44 21.50
N ILE A 39 2.86 0.29 20.22
CA ILE A 39 2.74 -0.98 19.48
C ILE A 39 3.81 -1.97 19.94
N ALA A 40 5.05 -1.51 20.18
CA ALA A 40 6.13 -2.36 20.70
C ALA A 40 5.83 -2.87 22.13
N ALA A 41 5.10 -2.09 22.93
CA ALA A 41 4.63 -2.47 24.26
C ALA A 41 3.35 -3.34 24.24
N ALA A 42 2.64 -3.40 23.12
CA ALA A 42 1.41 -4.18 23.00
C ALA A 42 1.72 -5.66 22.75
N SER A 43 1.28 -6.53 23.67
CA SER A 43 1.40 -8.00 23.58
C SER A 43 0.30 -8.65 22.71
N GLU A 44 -0.49 -7.86 21.99
CA GLU A 44 -1.60 -8.37 21.17
C GLU A 44 -1.11 -8.83 19.80
N SER A 45 -1.63 -9.97 19.33
CA SER A 45 -1.46 -10.41 17.95
C SER A 45 -2.10 -9.38 17.03
N LEU A 46 -1.28 -8.69 16.23
CA LEU A 46 -1.72 -7.67 15.26
C LEU A 46 -2.55 -8.26 14.11
N GLY A 47 -2.63 -9.59 14.02
CA GLY A 47 -3.27 -10.32 12.93
C GLY A 47 -2.34 -10.60 11.76
N ASP A 48 -2.82 -11.43 10.84
CA ASP A 48 -2.04 -11.84 9.67
C ASP A 48 -1.77 -10.64 8.74
N GLY A 49 -0.50 -10.47 8.35
CA GLY A 49 -0.08 -9.43 7.42
C GLY A 49 0.06 -8.03 8.03
N VAL A 50 -0.06 -7.88 9.35
CA VAL A 50 0.17 -6.62 10.08
C VAL A 50 1.41 -6.78 10.96
N PHE A 51 2.30 -5.80 10.94
CA PHE A 51 3.60 -5.85 11.63
C PHE A 51 3.81 -4.63 12.50
N ALA A 52 4.65 -4.77 13.54
CA ALA A 52 4.94 -3.70 14.48
C ALA A 52 5.81 -2.60 13.84
N THR A 53 6.68 -2.97 12.90
CA THR A 53 7.55 -2.04 12.19
C THR A 53 7.46 -2.18 10.67
N ILE A 54 7.82 -1.09 9.98
CA ILE A 54 7.89 -1.07 8.51
C ILE A 54 8.94 -2.07 8.00
N ASP A 55 10.09 -2.17 8.69
CA ASP A 55 11.17 -3.08 8.28
C ASP A 55 10.75 -4.55 8.38
N GLU A 56 9.97 -4.92 9.39
CA GLU A 56 9.37 -6.25 9.50
C GLU A 56 8.38 -6.53 8.37
N ALA A 57 7.50 -5.57 8.06
CA ALA A 57 6.55 -5.69 6.97
C ALA A 57 7.25 -5.87 5.62
N VAL A 58 8.26 -5.04 5.33
CA VAL A 58 9.07 -5.14 4.11
C VAL A 58 9.84 -6.45 4.08
N GLY A 59 10.40 -6.89 5.21
CA GLY A 59 11.09 -8.17 5.34
C GLY A 59 10.17 -9.36 5.04
N ALA A 60 8.94 -9.33 5.52
CA ALA A 60 7.92 -10.34 5.23
C ALA A 60 7.50 -10.33 3.75
N ALA A 61 7.24 -9.14 3.19
CA ALA A 61 6.90 -8.98 1.77
C ALA A 61 8.01 -9.49 0.85
N LYS A 62 9.30 -9.25 1.17
CA LYS A 62 10.44 -9.79 0.41
C LYS A 62 10.47 -11.32 0.40
N ARG A 63 10.19 -11.97 1.53
CA ARG A 63 10.12 -13.45 1.63
C ARG A 63 8.92 -13.99 0.84
N ALA A 64 7.77 -13.34 0.98
CA ALA A 64 6.57 -13.69 0.23
C ALA A 64 6.80 -13.57 -1.28
N PHE A 65 7.41 -12.48 -1.74
CA PHE A 65 7.79 -12.26 -3.14
C PHE A 65 8.68 -13.38 -3.68
N GLY A 66 9.71 -13.79 -2.93
CA GLY A 66 10.59 -14.90 -3.32
C GLY A 66 9.84 -16.21 -3.54
N THR A 67 8.87 -16.51 -2.68
CA THR A 67 8.01 -17.71 -2.81
C THR A 67 7.00 -17.55 -3.95
N TYR A 68 6.42 -16.36 -4.08
CA TYR A 68 5.36 -16.06 -5.04
C TYR A 68 5.83 -16.11 -6.50
N GLN A 69 7.10 -15.81 -6.76
CA GLN A 69 7.66 -15.93 -8.10
C GLN A 69 7.58 -17.37 -8.65
N SER A 70 7.61 -18.38 -7.79
CA SER A 70 7.57 -19.79 -8.20
C SER A 70 6.16 -20.37 -8.35
N SER A 71 5.10 -19.61 -8.06
CA SER A 71 3.73 -20.16 -8.03
C SER A 71 3.06 -20.27 -9.40
N GLY A 72 3.57 -19.57 -10.42
CA GLY A 72 2.99 -19.57 -11.77
C GLY A 72 1.67 -18.80 -11.91
N LEU A 73 1.19 -18.62 -13.14
CA LEU A 73 0.03 -17.76 -13.47
C LEU A 73 -1.30 -18.29 -12.91
N ASP A 74 -1.52 -19.60 -12.90
CA ASP A 74 -2.79 -20.17 -12.41
C ASP A 74 -2.96 -19.96 -10.91
N ALA A 75 -1.87 -20.07 -10.13
CA ALA A 75 -1.90 -19.72 -8.72
C ALA A 75 -2.22 -18.23 -8.51
N ARG A 76 -1.70 -17.33 -9.37
CA ARG A 76 -2.05 -15.90 -9.31
C ARG A 76 -3.55 -15.70 -9.54
N LYS A 77 -4.13 -16.34 -10.56
CA LYS A 77 -5.59 -16.27 -10.83
C LYS A 77 -6.40 -16.76 -9.62
N GLN A 78 -6.00 -17.87 -9.01
CA GLN A 78 -6.67 -18.41 -7.81
C GLN A 78 -6.59 -17.45 -6.61
N ILE A 79 -5.41 -16.87 -6.36
CA ILE A 79 -5.22 -15.88 -5.29
C ILE A 79 -6.07 -14.64 -5.52
N ILE A 80 -6.08 -14.12 -6.76
CA ILE A 80 -6.89 -12.94 -7.11
C ILE A 80 -8.38 -13.23 -6.94
N GLU A 81 -8.87 -14.40 -7.37
CA GLU A 81 -10.29 -14.74 -7.16
C GLU A 81 -10.62 -14.94 -5.66
N ALA A 82 -9.71 -15.52 -4.87
CA ALA A 82 -9.89 -15.63 -3.43
C ALA A 82 -9.98 -14.24 -2.75
N ILE A 83 -9.15 -13.28 -3.18
CA ILE A 83 -9.22 -11.88 -2.73
C ILE A 83 -10.58 -11.29 -3.12
N ARG A 84 -11.01 -11.41 -4.39
CA ARG A 84 -12.31 -10.90 -4.84
C ARG A 84 -13.45 -11.50 -4.02
N ALA A 85 -13.50 -12.81 -3.86
CA ALA A 85 -14.53 -13.50 -3.09
C ALA A 85 -14.58 -13.02 -1.62
N SER A 86 -13.41 -12.89 -0.97
CA SER A 86 -13.33 -12.37 0.40
C SER A 86 -13.82 -10.92 0.49
N MET A 87 -13.45 -10.08 -0.47
CA MET A 87 -13.85 -8.67 -0.49
C MET A 87 -15.33 -8.51 -0.81
N ARG A 88 -15.93 -9.34 -1.69
CA ARG A 88 -17.39 -9.37 -1.91
C ARG A 88 -18.12 -9.66 -0.60
N LYS A 89 -17.69 -10.70 0.12
CA LYS A 89 -18.29 -11.11 1.40
C LYS A 89 -18.20 -10.01 2.48
N ASN A 90 -17.13 -9.22 2.48
CA ASN A 90 -16.88 -8.20 3.49
C ASN A 90 -17.25 -6.78 3.06
N ASN A 91 -17.78 -6.59 1.84
CA ASN A 91 -17.90 -5.28 1.22
C ASN A 91 -18.69 -4.28 2.08
N GLU A 92 -19.90 -4.65 2.48
CA GLU A 92 -20.75 -3.79 3.33
C GLU A 92 -20.05 -3.44 4.64
N ARG A 93 -19.55 -4.44 5.36
CA ARG A 93 -18.85 -4.21 6.64
C ARG A 93 -17.71 -3.19 6.48
N LEU A 94 -16.87 -3.35 5.46
CA LEU A 94 -15.73 -2.46 5.20
C LEU A 94 -16.19 -1.04 4.83
N ALA A 95 -17.24 -0.89 4.01
CA ALA A 95 -17.76 0.41 3.62
C ALA A 95 -18.33 1.19 4.82
N TYR A 96 -19.08 0.51 5.70
CA TYR A 96 -19.66 1.11 6.90
C TYR A 96 -18.58 1.47 7.92
N MET A 97 -17.59 0.59 8.14
CA MET A 97 -16.43 0.88 9.00
C MET A 97 -15.65 2.10 8.49
N ALA A 98 -15.36 2.16 7.19
CA ALA A 98 -14.63 3.29 6.62
C ALA A 98 -15.38 4.63 6.80
N ARG A 99 -16.72 4.63 6.69
CA ARG A 99 -17.51 5.83 6.97
C ARG A 99 -17.51 6.18 8.46
N GLN A 100 -17.65 5.18 9.33
CA GLN A 100 -17.66 5.38 10.79
C GLN A 100 -16.32 5.96 11.27
N GLU A 101 -15.20 5.44 10.79
CA GLU A 101 -13.86 5.87 11.19
C GLU A 101 -13.51 7.25 10.62
N THR A 102 -13.74 7.46 9.32
CA THR A 102 -13.27 8.69 8.64
C THR A 102 -14.25 9.86 8.73
N GLY A 103 -15.55 9.58 8.91
CA GLY A 103 -16.59 10.60 8.79
C GLY A 103 -16.78 11.16 7.37
N LEU A 104 -16.24 10.52 6.33
CA LEU A 104 -16.28 11.00 4.94
C LEU A 104 -17.14 10.13 4.00
N GLY A 105 -17.87 10.76 3.06
CA GLY A 105 -18.71 10.08 2.05
C GLY A 105 -20.00 9.45 2.59
N ARG A 106 -20.68 8.61 1.80
CA ARG A 106 -21.82 7.79 2.26
C ARG A 106 -21.41 6.31 2.28
N ALA A 107 -21.95 5.54 3.22
CA ALA A 107 -21.62 4.12 3.32
C ALA A 107 -22.05 3.37 2.04
N ASP A 108 -23.26 3.62 1.55
CA ASP A 108 -23.79 2.95 0.35
C ASP A 108 -22.98 3.29 -0.92
N ASP A 109 -22.56 4.55 -1.08
CA ASP A 109 -21.66 4.96 -2.17
C ASP A 109 -20.31 4.22 -2.09
N LYS A 110 -19.81 3.96 -0.87
CA LYS A 110 -18.58 3.17 -0.65
C LYS A 110 -18.79 1.69 -0.96
N VAL A 111 -19.96 1.12 -0.69
CA VAL A 111 -20.30 -0.26 -1.09
C VAL A 111 -20.22 -0.42 -2.60
N LEU A 112 -20.82 0.51 -3.36
CA LEU A 112 -20.75 0.52 -4.82
C LEU A 112 -19.32 0.70 -5.32
N LYS A 113 -18.57 1.60 -4.69
CA LYS A 113 -17.16 1.85 -5.07
C LYS A 113 -16.26 0.65 -4.83
N ASN A 114 -16.41 -0.01 -3.68
CA ASN A 114 -15.70 -1.26 -3.39
C ASN A 114 -16.13 -2.35 -4.39
N HIS A 115 -17.42 -2.50 -4.67
CA HIS A 115 -17.91 -3.46 -5.67
C HIS A 115 -17.29 -3.21 -7.04
N LEU A 116 -17.20 -1.95 -7.47
CA LEU A 116 -16.53 -1.58 -8.73
C LEU A 116 -15.09 -2.10 -8.79
N VAL A 117 -14.26 -1.83 -7.79
CA VAL A 117 -12.85 -2.28 -7.81
C VAL A 117 -12.74 -3.80 -7.64
N ILE A 118 -13.65 -4.42 -6.90
CA ILE A 118 -13.68 -5.89 -6.73
C ILE A 118 -13.99 -6.60 -8.06
N GLU A 119 -14.84 -6.03 -8.93
CA GLU A 119 -15.21 -6.69 -10.19
C GLU A 119 -14.42 -6.19 -11.41
N ARG A 120 -13.92 -4.94 -11.38
CA ARG A 120 -13.40 -4.26 -12.58
C ARG A 120 -11.92 -3.91 -12.52
N THR A 121 -11.25 -4.05 -11.39
CA THR A 121 -9.78 -3.98 -11.39
C THR A 121 -9.24 -5.15 -12.22
N PRO A 122 -8.41 -4.93 -13.25
CA PRO A 122 -7.84 -6.00 -14.07
C PRO A 122 -7.01 -6.97 -13.24
N GLY A 123 -7.14 -8.26 -13.53
CA GLY A 123 -6.34 -9.33 -12.96
C GLY A 123 -5.12 -9.69 -13.83
N PRO A 124 -4.62 -10.93 -13.73
CA PRO A 124 -3.49 -11.40 -14.54
C PRO A 124 -3.74 -11.39 -16.06
N GLU A 125 -5.00 -11.27 -16.49
CA GLU A 125 -5.38 -11.12 -17.90
C GLU A 125 -4.87 -9.84 -18.56
N ASP A 126 -4.46 -8.82 -17.78
CA ASP A 126 -3.91 -7.56 -18.31
C ASP A 126 -2.43 -7.68 -18.72
N LEU A 127 -1.82 -8.85 -18.54
CA LEU A 127 -0.38 -9.07 -18.67
C LEU A 127 -0.02 -9.97 -19.87
N GLU A 128 -0.82 -9.92 -20.92
CA GLU A 128 -0.59 -10.73 -22.13
C GLU A 128 0.75 -10.35 -22.80
N PRO A 129 1.59 -11.34 -23.15
CA PRO A 129 2.86 -11.09 -23.81
C PRO A 129 2.63 -10.67 -25.27
N THR A 130 3.50 -9.78 -25.77
CA THR A 130 3.51 -9.43 -27.19
C THR A 130 4.56 -10.26 -27.91
N VAL A 131 4.18 -10.89 -29.04
CA VAL A 131 5.07 -11.72 -29.85
C VAL A 131 5.19 -11.14 -31.25
N VAL A 132 6.42 -10.90 -31.69
CA VAL A 132 6.74 -10.46 -33.05
C VAL A 132 7.60 -11.53 -33.72
N THR A 133 7.17 -11.99 -34.89
CA THR A 133 7.87 -13.01 -35.69
C THR A 133 8.29 -12.43 -37.05
N GLY A 134 9.38 -12.93 -37.60
CA GLY A 134 9.84 -12.59 -38.95
C GLY A 134 11.10 -13.35 -39.35
N ASP A 135 11.69 -12.99 -40.48
CA ASP A 135 12.86 -13.68 -41.06
C ASP A 135 14.09 -13.69 -40.13
N LYS A 136 14.12 -12.78 -39.16
CA LYS A 136 15.20 -12.65 -38.16
C LYS A 136 14.91 -13.40 -36.86
N GLY A 137 13.86 -14.22 -36.81
CA GLY A 137 13.48 -15.02 -35.65
C GLY A 137 12.22 -14.51 -34.95
N MET A 138 12.17 -14.72 -33.64
CA MET A 138 11.03 -14.38 -32.79
C MET A 138 11.49 -13.51 -31.61
N MET A 139 10.74 -12.45 -31.33
CA MET A 139 10.88 -11.61 -30.16
C MET A 139 9.62 -11.74 -29.30
N VAL A 140 9.82 -11.97 -28.01
CA VAL A 140 8.75 -11.99 -27.01
C VAL A 140 9.00 -10.87 -26.01
N THR A 141 7.98 -10.06 -25.75
CA THR A 141 8.00 -8.99 -24.75
C THR A 141 6.96 -9.31 -23.68
N GLU A 142 7.40 -9.41 -22.43
CA GLU A 142 6.56 -9.78 -21.28
C GLU A 142 6.62 -8.74 -20.16
N TYR A 143 5.62 -8.76 -19.28
CA TYR A 143 5.57 -7.93 -18.07
C TYR A 143 6.12 -8.69 -16.87
N ALA A 144 7.37 -8.38 -16.49
CA ALA A 144 8.00 -8.94 -15.32
C ALA A 144 7.62 -8.17 -14.03
N PRO A 145 7.56 -8.85 -12.86
CA PRO A 145 7.36 -8.17 -11.58
C PRO A 145 8.55 -7.25 -11.24
N TYR A 146 8.25 -6.16 -10.55
CA TYR A 146 9.25 -5.25 -9.98
C TYR A 146 9.84 -5.80 -8.67
N GLY A 147 9.01 -6.42 -7.82
CA GLY A 147 9.42 -6.88 -6.49
C GLY A 147 8.41 -6.50 -5.40
N VAL A 148 8.88 -5.80 -4.37
CA VAL A 148 8.04 -5.30 -3.28
C VAL A 148 7.57 -3.89 -3.61
N ILE A 149 6.26 -3.65 -3.58
CA ILE A 149 5.65 -2.36 -3.89
C ILE A 149 5.10 -1.70 -2.61
N GLY A 150 5.62 -0.53 -2.26
CA GLY A 150 5.06 0.32 -1.22
C GLY A 150 3.86 1.12 -1.74
N ALA A 151 2.67 0.91 -1.18
CA ALA A 151 1.46 1.64 -1.55
C ALA A 151 0.97 2.55 -0.41
N ILE A 152 0.88 3.85 -0.69
CA ILE A 152 0.30 4.84 0.24
C ILE A 152 -1.16 5.08 -0.15
N THR A 153 -2.09 4.86 0.78
CA THR A 153 -3.53 4.87 0.49
C THR A 153 -4.26 6.05 1.12
N PRO A 154 -5.18 6.73 0.40
CA PRO A 154 -5.83 7.94 0.89
C PRO A 154 -7.00 7.64 1.85
N THR A 155 -7.27 8.57 2.76
CA THR A 155 -8.39 8.49 3.72
C THR A 155 -9.77 8.63 3.08
N THR A 156 -9.86 9.17 1.86
CA THR A 156 -11.13 9.29 1.13
C THR A 156 -11.64 7.94 0.65
N ASN A 157 -10.72 7.04 0.28
CA ASN A 157 -10.99 5.76 -0.38
C ASN A 157 -10.16 4.60 0.21
N PRO A 158 -10.12 4.45 1.55
CA PRO A 158 -9.15 3.59 2.22
C PRO A 158 -9.30 2.13 1.77
N THR A 159 -10.54 1.63 1.72
CA THR A 159 -10.82 0.23 1.34
C THR A 159 -10.63 0.00 -0.16
N SER A 160 -11.25 0.82 -1.00
CA SER A 160 -11.23 0.60 -2.45
C SER A 160 -9.83 0.72 -3.06
N THR A 161 -8.98 1.62 -2.52
CA THR A 161 -7.61 1.75 -3.01
C THR A 161 -6.76 0.54 -2.61
N ILE A 162 -6.91 0.03 -1.39
CA ILE A 162 -6.22 -1.20 -0.96
C ILE A 162 -6.65 -2.37 -1.84
N ILE A 163 -7.97 -2.58 -2.04
CA ILE A 163 -8.48 -3.69 -2.87
C ILE A 163 -7.94 -3.62 -4.30
N ASN A 164 -8.04 -2.45 -4.94
CA ASN A 164 -7.54 -2.24 -6.29
C ASN A 164 -6.03 -2.51 -6.39
N ASN A 165 -5.26 -1.94 -5.47
CA ASN A 165 -3.81 -2.06 -5.51
C ASN A 165 -3.38 -3.50 -5.24
N SER A 166 -3.96 -4.18 -4.25
CA SER A 166 -3.69 -5.59 -3.98
C SER A 166 -3.94 -6.46 -5.22
N ILE A 167 -5.07 -6.26 -5.92
CA ILE A 167 -5.37 -7.03 -7.13
C ILE A 167 -4.33 -6.76 -8.22
N ALA A 168 -4.03 -5.50 -8.53
CA ALA A 168 -3.11 -5.15 -9.61
C ALA A 168 -1.66 -5.59 -9.32
N ILE A 169 -1.17 -5.32 -8.10
CA ILE A 169 0.18 -5.63 -7.64
C ILE A 169 0.43 -7.15 -7.68
N LEU A 170 -0.48 -7.94 -7.11
CA LEU A 170 -0.37 -9.40 -7.06
C LEU A 170 -0.55 -10.02 -8.45
N SER A 171 -1.43 -9.49 -9.29
CA SER A 171 -1.59 -9.97 -10.67
C SER A 171 -0.26 -9.91 -11.43
N ALA A 172 0.46 -8.80 -11.28
CA ALA A 172 1.79 -8.59 -11.84
C ALA A 172 2.91 -9.40 -11.15
N GLY A 173 2.61 -10.17 -10.09
CA GLY A 173 3.57 -11.03 -9.40
C GLY A 173 4.42 -10.33 -8.36
N ASN A 174 4.01 -9.14 -7.91
CA ASN A 174 4.69 -8.37 -6.87
C ASN A 174 4.18 -8.77 -5.48
N ALA A 175 4.79 -8.22 -4.43
CA ALA A 175 4.31 -8.29 -3.05
C ALA A 175 4.06 -6.90 -2.47
#